data_AF-A0A9P7W3Y1-F1
#
_entry.id   AF-A0A9P7W3Y1-F1
#
_cell.length_a   1.000
_cell.length_b   1.000
_cell.length_c   1.000
_cell.angle_alpha   90.00
_cell.angle_beta   90.00
_cell.angle_gamma   90.00
#
_symmetry.space_group_name_H-M   'P 1'
#
loop_
_entity.id
_entity.type
_entity.pdbx_description
1 polymer ?
#
loop_
_entity_poly.entity_id
_entity_poly.type
_entity_poly.pdbx_seq_one_letter_code
_entity_poly.pdbx_strand_id
1 'polypeptide(L)'
;MREARAMEHVRQLTTIPIPRVHWAFVRDGRRYIVMDRVKGQTLRAAKISDLSILHNIAQSVISYQRQLEALGASCRSLGSWPEGPYRNSYFAPALQETMIGIEEPGVFQSVVDFHNYWRVRLGRGAVLLPPEDSLDGPSADAVLMHADLNDHNIMVENGAITAILDWETLGWYPRFWDNLLLRSGAIWSQSWSEVILSEWGEMVEPERSYSTALGRFWSLG
;
A
#
# COMPACT_ATOMS: atom_id res chain seq x y z
N MET A 1 -9.17 4.35 -15.17
CA MET A 1 -9.35 3.00 -15.73
C MET A 1 -8.43 1.96 -15.15
N ARG A 2 -7.23 2.34 -14.67
CA ARG A 2 -6.29 1.41 -14.02
C ARG A 2 -6.90 0.69 -12.82
N GLU A 3 -7.50 1.45 -11.90
CA GLU A 3 -8.20 0.91 -10.72
C GLU A 3 -9.23 -0.18 -11.11
N ALA A 4 -10.18 0.12 -12.00
CA ALA A 4 -11.16 -0.88 -12.46
C ALA A 4 -10.53 -2.16 -13.04
N ARG A 5 -9.40 -2.04 -13.76
CA ARG A 5 -8.66 -3.20 -14.28
C ARG A 5 -7.93 -3.96 -13.16
N ALA A 6 -7.37 -3.25 -12.19
CA ALA A 6 -6.72 -3.82 -11.02
C ALA A 6 -7.72 -4.62 -10.18
N MET A 7 -8.90 -4.03 -9.90
CA MET A 7 -10.00 -4.69 -9.21
C MET A 7 -10.37 -6.01 -9.89
N GLU A 8 -10.63 -6.01 -11.19
CA GLU A 8 -11.04 -7.23 -11.89
C GLU A 8 -9.91 -8.28 -11.95
N HIS A 9 -8.66 -7.86 -12.13
CA HIS A 9 -7.51 -8.76 -12.13
C HIS A 9 -7.34 -9.47 -10.78
N VAL A 10 -7.36 -8.73 -9.68
CA VAL A 10 -7.19 -9.30 -8.34
C VAL A 10 -8.40 -10.13 -7.95
N ARG A 11 -9.62 -9.67 -8.26
CA ARG A 11 -10.87 -10.38 -7.96
C ARG A 11 -10.95 -11.75 -8.64
N GLN A 12 -10.39 -11.88 -9.84
CA GLN A 12 -10.38 -13.15 -10.58
C GLN A 12 -9.36 -14.16 -10.05
N LEU A 13 -8.30 -13.71 -9.39
CA LEU A 13 -7.13 -14.52 -9.06
C LEU A 13 -6.92 -14.73 -7.56
N THR A 14 -7.76 -14.12 -6.73
CA THR A 14 -7.67 -14.19 -5.26
C THR A 14 -9.03 -14.43 -4.63
N THR A 15 -9.03 -14.71 -3.33
CA THR A 15 -10.25 -14.73 -2.51
C THR A 15 -10.53 -13.38 -1.85
N ILE A 16 -9.78 -12.33 -2.21
CA ILE A 16 -9.94 -10.99 -1.64
C ILE A 16 -11.33 -10.48 -2.06
N PRO A 17 -12.18 -10.04 -1.09
CA PRO A 17 -13.49 -9.53 -1.41
C PRO A 17 -13.33 -8.15 -2.09
N ILE A 18 -13.66 -8.08 -3.37
CA ILE A 18 -13.56 -6.86 -4.18
C ILE A 18 -14.92 -6.61 -4.84
N PRO A 19 -15.45 -5.37 -4.81
CA PRO A 19 -16.72 -5.06 -5.46
C PRO A 19 -16.67 -5.37 -6.95
N ARG A 20 -17.72 -5.98 -7.51
CA ARG A 20 -17.76 -6.22 -8.96
C ARG A 20 -17.88 -4.89 -9.69
N VAL A 21 -17.01 -4.66 -10.65
CA VAL A 21 -17.11 -3.51 -11.56
C VAL A 21 -18.16 -3.81 -12.63
N HIS A 22 -19.16 -2.93 -12.76
CA HIS A 22 -20.19 -3.00 -13.81
C HIS A 22 -19.81 -2.17 -15.02
N TRP A 23 -19.31 -0.96 -14.79
CA TRP A 23 -18.85 -0.06 -15.85
C TRP A 23 -17.63 0.73 -15.40
N ALA A 24 -16.75 1.02 -16.35
CA ALA A 24 -15.65 1.93 -16.14
C ALA A 24 -15.42 2.73 -17.43
N PHE A 25 -15.62 4.05 -17.36
CA PHE A 25 -15.62 4.92 -18.56
C PHE A 25 -15.10 6.33 -18.25
N VAL A 26 -14.83 7.09 -19.31
CA VAL A 26 -14.42 8.50 -19.24
C VAL A 26 -15.50 9.35 -19.87
N ARG A 27 -15.92 10.42 -19.18
CA ARG A 27 -16.88 11.41 -19.69
C ARG A 27 -16.47 12.78 -19.22
N ASP A 28 -16.41 13.75 -20.14
CA ASP A 28 -16.03 15.15 -19.85
C ASP A 28 -14.71 15.28 -19.07
N GLY A 29 -13.71 14.47 -19.45
CA GLY A 29 -12.39 14.42 -18.80
C GLY A 29 -12.37 13.75 -17.42
N ARG A 30 -13.53 13.33 -16.89
CA ARG A 30 -13.66 12.65 -15.60
C ARG A 30 -13.76 11.15 -15.79
N ARG A 31 -13.11 10.42 -14.89
CA ARG A 31 -13.11 8.95 -14.85
C ARG A 31 -14.21 8.49 -13.91
N TYR A 32 -15.02 7.54 -14.35
CA TYR A 32 -16.11 6.96 -13.57
C TYR A 32 -15.93 5.45 -13.46
N ILE A 33 -16.17 4.92 -12.27
CA ILE A 33 -16.28 3.49 -12.00
C ILE A 33 -17.65 3.28 -11.34
N VAL A 34 -18.45 2.40 -11.91
CA VAL A 34 -19.71 1.93 -11.34
C VAL A 34 -19.50 0.48 -10.92
N MET A 35 -19.70 0.21 -9.64
CA MET A 35 -19.43 -1.09 -9.02
C MET A 35 -20.52 -1.44 -8.00
N ASP A 36 -20.46 -2.65 -7.45
CA ASP A 36 -21.34 -3.08 -6.38
C ASP A 36 -21.32 -2.11 -5.19
N ARG A 37 -22.51 -1.87 -4.61
CA ARG A 37 -22.60 -1.20 -3.32
C ARG A 37 -22.27 -2.21 -2.22
N VAL A 38 -21.14 -1.99 -1.54
CA VAL A 38 -20.70 -2.84 -0.43
C VAL A 38 -21.54 -2.57 0.83
N LYS A 39 -21.86 -3.63 1.56
CA LYS A 39 -22.56 -3.55 2.85
C LYS A 39 -21.62 -3.25 4.01
N GLY A 40 -22.17 -2.74 5.10
CA GLY A 40 -21.42 -2.41 6.30
C GLY A 40 -20.82 -1.01 6.28
N GLN A 41 -19.75 -0.84 7.05
CA GLN A 41 -19.04 0.43 7.23
C GLN A 41 -17.54 0.20 7.04
N THR A 42 -16.78 1.27 6.85
CA THR A 42 -15.32 1.18 6.90
C THR A 42 -14.89 0.74 8.31
N LEU A 43 -13.78 0.00 8.41
CA LEU A 43 -13.21 -0.42 9.70
C LEU A 43 -12.96 0.79 10.61
N ARG A 44 -12.52 1.92 10.02
CA ARG A 44 -12.37 3.21 10.70
C ARG A 44 -13.67 3.70 11.33
N ALA A 45 -14.78 3.62 10.60
CA ALA A 45 -16.08 4.12 11.06
C ALA A 45 -16.78 3.15 12.03
N ALA A 46 -16.52 1.85 11.91
CA ALA A 46 -17.15 0.80 12.72
C ALA A 46 -16.78 0.88 14.21
N LYS A 47 -15.62 1.49 14.54
CA LYS A 47 -15.13 1.69 15.92
C LYS A 47 -15.24 0.42 16.79
N ILE A 48 -14.85 -0.71 16.21
CA ILE A 48 -14.91 -2.02 16.86
C ILE A 48 -13.98 -2.01 18.07
N SER A 49 -14.53 -2.28 19.27
CA SER A 49 -13.75 -2.37 20.51
C SER A 49 -13.41 -3.81 20.91
N ASP A 50 -14.04 -4.81 20.28
CA ASP A 50 -13.76 -6.22 20.53
C ASP A 50 -12.43 -6.62 19.86
N LEU A 51 -11.42 -6.87 20.67
CA LEU A 51 -10.08 -7.25 20.21
C LEU A 51 -10.06 -8.58 19.47
N SER A 52 -10.95 -9.52 19.80
CA SER A 52 -11.02 -10.82 19.11
C SER A 52 -11.49 -10.64 17.67
N ILE A 53 -12.47 -9.74 17.46
CA ILE A 53 -12.94 -9.38 16.12
C ILE A 53 -11.83 -8.68 15.34
N LEU A 54 -11.15 -7.71 15.95
CA LEU A 54 -10.03 -7.01 15.31
C LEU A 54 -8.90 -7.98 14.91
N HIS A 55 -8.56 -8.95 15.76
CA HIS A 55 -7.56 -9.97 15.47
C HIS A 55 -7.97 -10.83 14.26
N ASN A 56 -9.23 -11.26 14.19
CA ASN A 56 -9.75 -12.01 13.01
C ASN A 56 -9.67 -11.19 11.71
N ILE A 57 -9.97 -9.88 11.78
CA ILE A 57 -9.87 -8.97 10.64
C ILE A 57 -8.38 -8.81 10.24
N ALA A 58 -7.48 -8.62 11.21
CA ALA A 58 -6.03 -8.52 10.96
C ALA A 58 -5.47 -9.78 10.29
N GLN A 59 -5.82 -10.98 10.78
CA GLN A 59 -5.45 -12.25 10.13
C GLN A 59 -5.95 -12.36 8.69
N SER A 60 -7.15 -11.85 8.42
CA SER A 60 -7.70 -11.81 7.06
C SER A 60 -6.89 -10.88 6.16
N VAL A 61 -6.50 -9.70 6.67
CA VAL A 61 -5.61 -8.76 5.97
C VAL A 61 -4.23 -9.39 5.68
N ILE A 62 -3.62 -10.08 6.64
CA ILE A 62 -2.36 -10.84 6.44
C ILE A 62 -2.52 -11.84 5.29
N SER A 63 -3.63 -12.60 5.31
CA SER A 63 -3.92 -13.59 4.28
C SER A 63 -4.07 -12.95 2.90
N TYR A 64 -4.74 -11.80 2.80
CA TYR A 64 -4.90 -11.06 1.54
C TYR A 64 -3.57 -10.52 1.01
N GLN A 65 -2.71 -9.98 1.87
CA GLN A 65 -1.37 -9.54 1.47
C GLN A 65 -0.55 -10.70 0.88
N ARG A 66 -0.55 -11.86 1.54
CA ARG A 66 0.14 -13.07 1.03
C ARG A 66 -0.39 -13.52 -0.33
N GLN A 67 -1.69 -13.38 -0.58
CA GLN A 67 -2.27 -13.69 -1.89
C GLN A 67 -1.78 -12.73 -2.97
N LEU A 68 -1.72 -11.42 -2.69
CA LEU A 68 -1.17 -10.44 -3.62
C LEU A 68 0.31 -10.71 -3.93
N GLU A 69 1.11 -10.97 -2.90
CA GLU A 69 2.52 -11.30 -3.07
C GLU A 69 2.72 -12.53 -3.98
N ALA A 70 1.87 -13.55 -3.83
CA ALA A 70 1.91 -14.76 -4.65
C ALA A 70 1.54 -14.50 -6.13
N LEU A 71 0.70 -13.49 -6.42
CA LEU A 71 0.41 -13.08 -7.81
C LEU A 71 1.59 -12.33 -8.46
N GLY A 72 2.45 -11.71 -7.65
CA GLY A 72 3.47 -10.75 -8.11
C GLY A 72 4.87 -11.29 -8.32
N ALA A 73 5.13 -12.57 -8.00
CA ALA A 73 6.48 -13.15 -7.83
C ALA A 73 7.41 -13.18 -9.08
N SER A 74 7.07 -12.49 -10.17
CA SER A 74 7.79 -12.56 -11.46
C SER A 74 8.23 -11.22 -12.04
N CYS A 75 7.99 -10.08 -11.37
CA CYS A 75 8.35 -8.76 -11.92
C CYS A 75 9.64 -8.22 -11.28
N ARG A 76 10.63 -7.87 -12.12
CA ARG A 76 11.89 -7.27 -11.66
C ARG A 76 11.81 -5.75 -11.50
N SER A 77 10.83 -5.11 -12.12
CA SER A 77 10.66 -3.67 -12.12
C SER A 77 9.59 -3.21 -11.14
N LEU A 78 9.82 -2.08 -10.47
CA LEU A 78 8.89 -1.51 -9.51
C LEU A 78 8.15 -0.32 -10.12
N GLY A 79 6.85 -0.26 -9.85
CA GLY A 79 5.94 0.71 -10.46
C GLY A 79 4.49 0.29 -10.32
N SER A 80 3.59 1.08 -10.89
CA SER A 80 2.16 0.77 -10.89
C SER A 80 1.84 -0.45 -11.76
N TRP A 81 0.85 -1.23 -11.32
CA TRP A 81 0.25 -2.27 -12.15
C TRP A 81 -0.63 -1.66 -13.26
N PRO A 82 -0.71 -2.25 -14.47
CA PRO A 82 0.08 -3.39 -14.94
C PRO A 82 1.48 -3.00 -15.40
N GLU A 83 1.73 -1.71 -15.62
CA GLU A 83 3.02 -1.15 -16.02
C GLU A 83 3.05 0.37 -15.82
N GLY A 84 4.28 0.90 -15.77
CA GLY A 84 4.57 2.33 -15.70
C GLY A 84 4.95 2.83 -14.31
N PRO A 85 5.35 4.10 -14.20
CA PRO A 85 5.78 4.68 -12.94
C PRO A 85 4.63 4.67 -11.93
N TYR A 86 4.98 4.78 -10.65
CA TYR A 86 4.00 4.95 -9.59
C TYR A 86 3.16 6.20 -9.85
N ARG A 87 1.84 6.07 -9.66
CA ARG A 87 0.88 7.17 -9.78
C ARG A 87 0.08 7.32 -8.49
N ASN A 88 0.79 7.61 -7.41
CA ASN A 88 0.21 7.88 -6.11
C ASN A 88 0.99 9.02 -5.42
N SER A 89 0.40 9.57 -4.36
CA SER A 89 0.94 10.73 -3.64
C SER A 89 2.32 10.47 -3.02
N TYR A 90 2.66 9.22 -2.70
CA TYR A 90 3.96 8.89 -2.14
C TYR A 90 5.11 9.21 -3.08
N PHE A 91 4.92 9.14 -4.40
CA PHE A 91 5.97 9.39 -5.40
C PHE A 91 5.81 10.71 -6.15
N ALA A 92 4.77 11.48 -5.85
CA ALA A 92 4.61 12.83 -6.37
C ALA A 92 5.48 13.80 -5.55
N PRO A 93 6.48 14.47 -6.16
CA PRO A 93 7.29 15.45 -5.45
C PRO A 93 6.48 16.72 -5.13
N ALA A 94 6.68 17.27 -3.94
CA ALA A 94 6.13 18.56 -3.56
C ALA A 94 6.75 19.69 -4.39
N LEU A 95 6.08 20.84 -4.49
CA LEU A 95 6.58 21.99 -5.26
C LEU A 95 7.99 22.44 -4.83
N GLN A 96 8.32 22.37 -3.53
CA GLN A 96 9.67 22.71 -3.09
C GLN A 96 10.72 21.68 -3.55
N GLU A 97 10.35 20.40 -3.66
CA GLU A 97 11.23 19.32 -4.12
C GLU A 97 11.51 19.47 -5.63
N THR A 98 10.49 19.81 -6.43
CA THR A 98 10.67 20.06 -7.87
C THR A 98 11.54 21.29 -8.15
N MET A 99 11.44 22.34 -7.34
CA MET A 99 12.29 23.54 -7.46
C MET A 99 13.78 23.27 -7.26
N ILE A 100 14.15 22.18 -6.56
CA ILE A 100 15.54 21.75 -6.37
C ILE A 100 15.92 20.56 -7.26
N GLY A 101 15.10 20.23 -8.26
CA GLY A 101 15.38 19.22 -9.28
C GLY A 101 14.95 17.80 -8.94
N ILE A 102 14.12 17.58 -7.93
CA ILE A 102 13.50 16.26 -7.70
C ILE A 102 12.34 16.08 -8.67
N GLU A 103 12.45 15.10 -9.55
CA GLU A 103 11.42 14.76 -10.54
C GLU A 103 10.57 13.57 -10.08
N GLU A 104 9.38 13.42 -10.69
CA GLU A 104 8.59 12.19 -10.55
C GLU A 104 9.42 11.00 -11.06
N PRO A 105 9.49 9.88 -10.31
CA PRO A 105 10.31 8.76 -10.72
C PRO A 105 9.70 8.04 -11.93
N GLY A 106 10.58 7.52 -12.77
CA GLY A 106 10.22 6.49 -13.75
C GLY A 106 9.91 5.13 -13.10
N VAL A 107 9.88 4.08 -13.91
CA VAL A 107 9.86 2.70 -13.42
C VAL A 107 11.24 2.37 -12.84
N PHE A 108 11.30 1.87 -11.61
CA PHE A 108 12.57 1.41 -11.02
C PHE A 108 12.92 0.03 -11.56
N GLN A 109 14.20 -0.21 -11.86
CA GLN A 109 14.64 -1.52 -12.39
C GLN A 109 15.05 -2.49 -11.28
N SER A 110 15.13 -2.01 -10.05
CA SER A 110 15.51 -2.77 -8.86
C SER A 110 15.06 -2.09 -7.57
N VAL A 111 15.05 -2.84 -6.46
CA VAL A 111 14.85 -2.26 -5.11
C VAL A 111 15.97 -1.27 -4.77
N VAL A 112 17.18 -1.47 -5.31
CA VAL A 112 18.30 -0.55 -5.18
C VAL A 112 17.99 0.81 -5.83
N ASP A 113 17.46 0.84 -7.05
CA ASP A 113 17.07 2.10 -7.71
C ASP A 113 15.98 2.83 -6.92
N PHE A 114 15.00 2.07 -6.42
CA PHE A 114 13.95 2.58 -5.53
C PHE A 114 14.54 3.22 -4.27
N HIS A 115 15.51 2.55 -3.64
CA HIS A 115 16.17 3.05 -2.45
C HIS A 115 16.97 4.32 -2.73
N ASN A 116 17.74 4.33 -3.83
CA ASN A 116 18.53 5.48 -4.24
C ASN A 116 17.68 6.71 -4.55
N TYR A 117 16.50 6.54 -5.16
CA TYR A 117 15.53 7.62 -5.31
C TYR A 117 15.14 8.24 -3.97
N TRP A 118 14.78 7.41 -2.97
CA TRP A 118 14.43 7.91 -1.65
C TRP A 118 15.59 8.58 -0.93
N ARG A 119 16.83 8.08 -1.08
CA ARG A 119 18.02 8.75 -0.55
C ARG A 119 18.20 10.15 -1.13
N VAL A 120 18.04 10.30 -2.45
CA VAL A 120 18.12 11.62 -3.11
C VAL A 120 17.00 12.53 -2.63
N ARG A 121 15.75 12.05 -2.64
CA ARG A 121 14.58 12.84 -2.26
C ARG A 121 14.61 13.29 -0.80
N LEU A 122 15.03 12.42 0.12
CA LEU A 122 15.12 12.74 1.55
C LEU A 122 16.28 13.71 1.88
N GLY A 123 17.24 13.88 0.97
CA GLY A 123 18.43 14.71 1.18
C GLY A 123 19.14 14.35 2.50
N ARG A 124 19.20 15.30 3.45
CA ARG A 124 19.82 15.05 4.77
C ARG A 124 19.11 13.94 5.57
N GLY A 125 17.82 13.70 5.32
CA GLY A 125 17.05 12.63 5.95
C GLY A 125 17.49 11.22 5.52
N ALA A 126 18.23 11.08 4.42
CA ALA A 126 18.73 9.80 3.94
C ALA A 126 19.68 9.10 4.91
N VAL A 127 20.23 9.83 5.91
CA VAL A 127 21.03 9.25 6.99
C VAL A 127 20.25 8.24 7.84
N LEU A 128 18.91 8.32 7.82
CA LEU A 128 18.03 7.39 8.51
C LEU A 128 17.78 6.11 7.71
N LEU A 129 17.99 6.13 6.39
CA LEU A 129 17.85 4.96 5.54
C LEU A 129 19.06 4.04 5.71
N PRO A 130 18.86 2.72 5.68
CA PRO A 130 19.97 1.79 5.84
C PRO A 130 20.92 1.85 4.63
N PRO A 131 22.13 1.28 4.73
CA PRO A 131 23.05 1.18 3.60
C PRO A 131 22.44 0.37 2.44
N GLU A 132 22.88 0.63 1.21
CA GLU A 132 22.40 -0.10 0.02
C GLU A 132 22.64 -1.61 0.15
N ASP A 133 23.80 -2.01 0.68
CA ASP A 133 24.19 -3.40 0.91
C ASP A 133 23.28 -4.15 1.91
N SER A 134 22.39 -3.44 2.63
CA SER A 134 21.40 -4.08 3.51
C SER A 134 20.13 -4.53 2.78
N LEU A 135 20.05 -4.31 1.46
CA LEU A 135 18.88 -4.63 0.64
C LEU A 135 18.97 -6.01 -0.03
N ASP A 136 19.95 -6.84 0.37
CA ASP A 136 20.14 -8.20 -0.12
C ASP A 136 19.04 -9.18 0.34
N GLY A 137 18.94 -10.32 -0.38
CA GLY A 137 18.03 -11.42 -0.02
C GLY A 137 16.56 -11.15 -0.36
N PRO A 138 15.58 -11.62 0.44
CA PRO A 138 14.15 -11.41 0.18
C PRO A 138 13.69 -9.94 0.10
N SER A 139 14.53 -9.02 0.57
CA SER A 139 14.33 -7.56 0.47
C SER A 139 14.70 -6.99 -0.91
N ALA A 140 15.40 -7.76 -1.75
CA ALA A 140 15.73 -7.40 -3.12
C ALA A 140 14.58 -7.64 -4.12
N ASP A 141 13.54 -8.35 -3.70
CA ASP A 141 12.40 -8.71 -4.53
C ASP A 141 11.30 -7.64 -4.50
N ALA A 142 10.70 -7.42 -5.66
CA ALA A 142 9.47 -6.66 -5.80
C ALA A 142 8.26 -7.61 -5.80
N VAL A 143 7.27 -7.30 -4.99
CA VAL A 143 6.02 -8.09 -4.89
C VAL A 143 4.83 -7.20 -5.17
N LEU A 144 3.75 -7.80 -5.66
CA LEU A 144 2.51 -7.08 -5.92
C LEU A 144 1.85 -6.74 -4.58
N MET A 145 1.48 -5.47 -4.42
CA MET A 145 0.95 -4.91 -3.18
C MET A 145 -0.20 -3.96 -3.45
N HIS A 146 -1.09 -3.83 -2.47
CA HIS A 146 -2.15 -2.81 -2.52
C HIS A 146 -1.55 -1.42 -2.40
N ALA A 147 -0.57 -1.22 -1.51
CA ALA A 147 0.11 0.04 -1.24
C ALA A 147 -0.78 1.19 -0.72
N ASP A 148 -1.97 0.85 -0.21
CA ASP A 148 -2.85 1.77 0.53
C ASP A 148 -3.91 1.01 1.37
N LEU A 149 -3.52 -0.11 1.98
CA LEU A 149 -4.46 -1.01 2.66
C LEU A 149 -4.79 -0.52 4.09
N ASN A 150 -5.53 0.58 4.18
CA ASN A 150 -5.79 1.31 5.41
C ASN A 150 -7.20 1.00 5.97
N ASP A 151 -7.51 1.37 7.23
CA ASP A 151 -8.82 1.08 7.85
C ASP A 151 -10.04 1.73 7.18
N HIS A 152 -9.83 2.77 6.37
CA HIS A 152 -10.89 3.37 5.57
C HIS A 152 -11.13 2.64 4.24
N ASN A 153 -10.17 1.83 3.79
CA ASN A 153 -10.25 1.00 2.59
C ASN A 153 -10.71 -0.43 2.89
N ILE A 154 -10.91 -0.78 4.17
CA ILE A 154 -11.44 -2.07 4.60
C ILE A 154 -12.91 -1.89 5.01
N MET A 155 -13.83 -2.55 4.31
CA MET A 155 -15.25 -2.59 4.66
C MET A 155 -15.54 -3.79 5.56
N VAL A 156 -16.34 -3.58 6.62
CA VAL A 156 -16.69 -4.60 7.60
C VAL A 156 -18.20 -4.60 7.91
N GLU A 157 -18.74 -5.79 8.13
CA GLU A 157 -20.10 -6.01 8.61
C GLU A 157 -20.11 -7.24 9.52
N ASN A 158 -20.76 -7.16 10.69
CA ASN A 158 -20.85 -8.26 11.66
C ASN A 158 -19.50 -8.91 12.02
N GLY A 159 -18.43 -8.10 12.11
CA GLY A 159 -17.09 -8.56 12.48
C GLY A 159 -16.32 -9.28 11.38
N ALA A 160 -16.78 -9.25 10.13
CA ALA A 160 -16.09 -9.82 8.98
C ALA A 160 -15.83 -8.77 7.89
N ILE A 161 -14.77 -8.96 7.10
CA ILE A 161 -14.46 -8.11 5.94
C ILE A 161 -15.48 -8.39 4.83
N THR A 162 -16.11 -7.34 4.32
CA THR A 162 -17.06 -7.41 3.19
C THR A 162 -16.48 -6.93 1.87
N ALA A 163 -15.47 -6.04 1.91
CA ALA A 163 -14.69 -5.65 0.73
C ALA A 163 -13.38 -4.95 1.11
N ILE A 164 -12.42 -4.99 0.19
CA ILE A 164 -11.26 -4.11 0.11
C ILE A 164 -11.49 -3.12 -1.04
N LEU A 165 -11.29 -1.84 -0.77
CA LEU A 165 -11.53 -0.71 -1.67
C LEU A 165 -10.22 -0.02 -2.08
N ASP A 166 -10.32 0.89 -3.04
CA ASP A 166 -9.24 1.79 -3.48
C ASP A 166 -8.00 1.11 -4.06
N TRP A 167 -8.21 0.43 -5.19
CA TRP A 167 -7.18 -0.36 -5.86
C TRP A 167 -6.30 0.45 -6.83
N GLU A 168 -6.31 1.79 -6.74
CA GLU A 168 -5.60 2.64 -7.71
C GLU A 168 -4.07 2.61 -7.54
N THR A 169 -3.61 2.29 -6.32
CA THR A 169 -2.21 2.21 -5.93
C THR A 169 -1.56 0.85 -6.18
N LEU A 170 -2.31 -0.14 -6.66
CA LEU A 170 -1.81 -1.49 -6.95
C LEU A 170 -0.53 -1.43 -7.81
N GLY A 171 0.51 -2.14 -7.39
CA GLY A 171 1.81 -2.12 -8.07
C GLY A 171 2.82 -3.06 -7.47
N TRP A 172 4.02 -3.08 -8.03
CA TRP A 172 5.15 -3.85 -7.51
C TRP A 172 6.03 -2.98 -6.65
N TYR A 173 6.15 -3.34 -5.37
CA TYR A 173 6.89 -2.59 -4.35
C TYR A 173 7.88 -3.52 -3.65
N PRO A 174 8.91 -2.98 -2.96
CA PRO A 174 9.75 -3.80 -2.10
C PRO A 174 8.89 -4.47 -1.01
N ARG A 175 9.19 -5.72 -0.64
CA ARG A 175 8.41 -6.50 0.35
C ARG A 175 8.11 -5.79 1.67
N PHE A 176 8.97 -4.87 2.08
CA PHE A 176 8.80 -4.12 3.32
C PHE A 176 7.75 -2.99 3.24
N TRP A 177 7.27 -2.62 2.05
CA TRP A 177 6.46 -1.41 1.84
C TRP A 177 5.05 -1.50 2.44
N ASP A 178 4.28 -2.55 2.18
CA ASP A 178 2.94 -2.69 2.81
C ASP A 178 3.06 -2.89 4.33
N ASN A 179 4.07 -3.62 4.81
CA ASN A 179 4.32 -3.75 6.24
C ASN A 179 4.60 -2.40 6.90
N LEU A 180 5.36 -1.54 6.22
CA LEU A 180 5.58 -0.17 6.62
C LEU A 180 4.24 0.59 6.69
N LEU A 181 3.45 0.60 5.62
CA LEU A 181 2.19 1.36 5.56
C LEU A 181 1.19 0.91 6.64
N LEU A 182 1.01 -0.40 6.78
CA LEU A 182 0.11 -1.00 7.76
C LEU A 182 0.46 -0.62 9.20
N ARG A 183 1.75 -0.46 9.51
CA ARG A 183 2.24 -0.21 10.87
C ARG A 183 2.60 1.26 11.14
N SER A 184 2.65 2.14 10.12
CA SER A 184 3.07 3.55 10.28
C SER A 184 2.02 4.47 10.91
N GLY A 185 0.89 3.93 11.36
CA GLY A 185 0.16 4.43 12.53
C GLY A 185 -0.60 5.76 12.43
N ALA A 186 -0.31 6.65 11.47
CA ALA A 186 -0.87 8.00 11.47
C ALA A 186 -2.39 8.06 11.17
N ILE A 187 -2.95 6.99 10.59
CA ILE A 187 -4.31 6.99 10.03
C ILE A 187 -5.24 6.04 10.81
N TRP A 188 -4.69 5.20 11.70
CA TRP A 188 -5.42 4.11 12.35
C TRP A 188 -6.04 4.51 13.69
N SER A 189 -7.15 3.85 14.06
CA SER A 189 -7.60 3.85 15.46
C SER A 189 -6.57 3.17 16.38
N GLN A 190 -6.46 3.62 17.63
CA GLN A 190 -5.48 3.07 18.59
C GLN A 190 -5.59 1.55 18.75
N SER A 191 -6.81 1.03 18.92
CA SER A 191 -7.04 -0.41 19.10
C SER A 191 -6.63 -1.24 17.89
N TRP A 192 -6.81 -0.70 16.68
CA TRP A 192 -6.36 -1.41 15.48
C TRP A 192 -4.84 -1.41 15.35
N SER A 193 -4.18 -0.29 15.65
CA SER A 193 -2.71 -0.23 15.69
C SER A 193 -2.12 -1.25 16.65
N GLU A 194 -2.71 -1.40 17.85
CA GLU A 194 -2.28 -2.40 18.84
C GLU A 194 -2.40 -3.82 18.31
N VAL A 195 -3.50 -4.14 17.62
CA VAL A 195 -3.72 -5.48 17.04
C VAL A 195 -2.76 -5.76 15.89
N ILE A 196 -2.57 -4.82 14.97
CA ILE A 196 -1.60 -5.00 13.87
C ILE A 196 -0.19 -5.22 14.41
N LEU A 197 0.24 -4.44 15.41
CA LEU A 197 1.55 -4.63 16.04
C LEU A 197 1.68 -6.01 16.71
N SER A 198 0.63 -6.50 17.35
CA SER A 198 0.62 -7.83 17.95
C SER A 198 0.79 -8.94 16.91
N GLU A 199 0.23 -8.77 15.72
CA GLU A 199 0.16 -9.81 14.69
C GLU A 199 1.41 -9.89 13.83
N TRP A 200 2.01 -8.74 13.59
CA TRP A 200 3.14 -8.57 12.69
C TRP A 200 4.48 -8.41 13.44
N GLY A 201 4.44 -8.25 14.77
CA GLY A 201 5.60 -8.06 15.63
C GLY A 201 6.22 -6.67 15.55
N GLU A 202 7.49 -6.54 15.93
CA GLU A 202 8.24 -5.30 15.73
C GLU A 202 8.64 -5.10 14.26
N MET A 203 8.79 -3.84 13.83
CA MET A 203 9.40 -3.52 12.55
C MET A 203 10.87 -3.94 12.54
N VAL A 204 11.29 -4.60 11.47
CA VAL A 204 12.69 -4.96 11.21
C VAL A 204 13.30 -4.04 10.16
N GLU A 205 14.61 -4.10 9.92
CA GLU A 205 15.19 -3.38 8.78
C GLU A 205 14.75 -4.01 7.45
N PRO A 206 14.44 -3.22 6.40
CA PRO A 206 14.54 -1.76 6.33
C PRO A 206 13.26 -1.00 6.78
N GLU A 207 12.18 -1.70 7.18
CA GLU A 207 10.89 -1.11 7.57
C GLU A 207 11.03 -0.01 8.62
N ARG A 208 11.82 -0.29 9.67
CA ARG A 208 12.04 0.63 10.80
C ARG A 208 12.67 1.96 10.36
N SER A 209 13.74 1.89 9.58
CA SER A 209 14.40 3.06 9.02
C SER A 209 13.49 3.84 8.07
N TYR A 210 12.76 3.16 7.19
CA TYR A 210 11.80 3.80 6.29
C TYR A 210 10.65 4.45 7.05
N SER A 211 10.12 3.83 8.09
CA SER A 211 9.08 4.40 8.96
C SER A 211 9.54 5.71 9.59
N THR A 212 10.75 5.71 10.13
CA THR A 212 11.35 6.91 10.73
C THR A 212 11.61 8.00 9.68
N ALA A 213 12.17 7.62 8.52
CA ALA A 213 12.54 8.55 7.46
C ALA A 213 11.32 9.18 6.79
N LEU A 214 10.29 8.36 6.53
CA LEU A 214 9.07 8.78 5.86
C LEU A 214 8.02 9.34 6.83
N GLY A 215 8.29 9.35 8.14
CA GLY A 215 7.49 9.94 9.20
C GLY A 215 6.81 11.28 8.84
N ARG A 216 7.52 12.12 8.10
CA ARG A 216 7.11 13.47 7.69
C ARG A 216 6.11 13.50 6.53
N PHE A 217 6.01 12.41 5.76
CA PHE A 217 5.08 12.29 4.62
C PHE A 217 3.71 11.74 5.07
N TRP A 218 3.63 11.06 6.21
CA TRP A 218 2.38 10.47 6.73
C TRP A 218 1.40 11.47 7.37
N SER A 219 1.82 12.72 7.60
CA SER A 219 0.99 13.80 8.17
C SER A 219 0.27 14.66 7.13
N LEU A 220 0.36 14.31 5.84
CA LEU A 220 -0.16 15.10 4.71
C LEU A 220 -1.23 14.37 3.87
N GLY A 221 -1.74 13.22 4.35
CA GLY A 221 -2.85 12.47 3.74
C GLY A 221 -4.18 12.72 4.45
#